data_AF-A0A0F9MGL3-F1
#
_entry.id   AF-A0A0F9MGL3-F1
#
_cell.length_a   1.000
_cell.length_b   1.000
_cell.length_c   1.000
_cell.angle_alpha   90.00
_cell.angle_beta   90.00
_cell.angle_gamma   90.00
#
_symmetry.space_group_name_H-M   'P 1'
#
loop_
_entity.id
_entity.type
_entity.pdbx_description
1 polymer ?
#
loop_
_entity_poly.entity_id
_entity_poly.type
_entity_poly.pdbx_seq_one_letter_code
_entity_poly.pdbx_strand_id
1 'polypeptide(L)'
;MNFDDLARDAKELLNLRPDGWTCHFFHDMVKLAEETGEVAECMVKSHKTKEDLGEELSDVMVVVAVIALRAGIDLNDAHPKKQAKRVQKLLKRFHSGKQTDPDIKVSL
;
A
#
# COMPACT_ATOMS: atom_id res chain seq x y z
N MET A 1 -13.31 -2.16 -2.88
CA MET A 1 -12.39 -1.09 -2.43
C MET A 1 -12.51 0.03 -3.45
N ASN A 2 -12.94 1.21 -3.01
CA ASN A 2 -13.07 2.37 -3.87
C ASN A 2 -11.81 3.21 -3.69
N PHE A 3 -10.95 3.29 -4.71
CA PHE A 3 -9.74 4.11 -4.62
C PHE A 3 -10.06 5.61 -4.71
N ASP A 4 -11.29 5.98 -5.09
CA ASP A 4 -11.71 7.38 -5.17
C ASP A 4 -11.87 7.99 -3.77
N ASP A 5 -12.38 7.22 -2.81
CA ASP A 5 -12.46 7.65 -1.41
C ASP A 5 -11.05 7.88 -0.84
N LEU A 6 -10.14 6.94 -1.09
CA LEU A 6 -8.75 7.06 -0.67
C LEU A 6 -8.01 8.24 -1.34
N ALA A 7 -8.32 8.50 -2.61
CA ALA A 7 -7.80 9.64 -3.34
C ALA A 7 -8.37 10.98 -2.83
N ARG A 8 -9.62 11.00 -2.33
CA ARG A 8 -10.18 12.19 -1.67
C ARG A 8 -9.44 12.44 -0.36
N ASP A 9 -9.28 11.44 0.48
CA ASP A 9 -8.63 11.58 1.79
C ASP A 9 -7.17 12.04 1.62
N ALA A 10 -6.47 11.49 0.64
CA ALA A 10 -5.12 11.93 0.29
C ALA A 10 -5.06 13.38 -0.25
N LYS A 11 -6.07 13.84 -1.00
CA LYS A 11 -6.17 15.26 -1.43
C LYS A 11 -6.41 16.19 -0.25
N GLU A 12 -7.26 15.81 0.68
CA GLU A 12 -7.52 16.59 1.89
C GLU A 12 -6.24 16.78 2.71
N LEU A 13 -5.46 15.71 2.89
CA LEU A 13 -4.17 15.77 3.58
C LEU A 13 -3.14 16.66 2.86
N LEU A 14 -3.11 16.62 1.52
CA LEU A 14 -2.26 17.52 0.75
C LEU A 14 -2.69 18.99 0.88
N ASN A 15 -4.00 19.26 0.90
CA ASN A 15 -4.54 20.61 1.04
C ASN A 15 -4.35 21.20 2.44
N LEU A 16 -4.28 20.36 3.48
CA LEU A 16 -4.04 20.80 4.87
C LEU A 16 -2.61 21.30 5.13
N ARG A 17 -1.68 21.13 4.18
CA ARG A 17 -0.29 21.62 4.29
C ARG A 17 -0.09 22.87 3.43
N PRO A 18 -0.12 24.09 4.02
CA PRO A 18 -0.11 25.35 3.27
C PRO A 18 1.25 25.74 2.69
N ASP A 19 2.33 25.13 3.18
CA ASP A 19 3.72 25.54 2.92
C ASP A 19 4.44 24.68 1.86
N GLY A 20 3.78 23.65 1.31
CA GLY A 20 4.34 22.84 0.23
C GLY A 20 5.64 22.10 0.59
N TRP A 21 5.97 21.93 1.88
CA TRP A 21 7.12 21.14 2.32
C TRP A 21 6.70 19.67 2.55
N THR A 22 7.26 18.64 1.92
CA THR A 22 8.29 18.53 0.90
C THR A 22 7.74 17.67 -0.25
N CYS A 23 7.67 18.22 -1.46
CA CYS A 23 7.44 17.49 -2.71
C CYS A 23 8.62 16.57 -3.09
N HIS A 24 9.43 16.16 -2.11
CA HIS A 24 10.58 15.31 -2.33
C HIS A 24 10.21 13.85 -2.15
N PHE A 25 10.65 13.04 -3.10
CA PHE A 25 10.62 11.58 -3.04
C PHE A 25 11.17 11.01 -1.71
N PHE A 26 12.10 11.71 -1.06
CA PHE A 26 12.60 11.31 0.26
C PHE A 26 11.55 11.39 1.37
N HIS A 27 10.65 12.39 1.35
CA HIS A 27 9.58 12.48 2.33
C HIS A 27 8.58 11.34 2.15
N ASP A 28 8.21 11.05 0.91
CA ASP A 28 7.32 9.96 0.54
C ASP A 28 7.89 8.60 1.01
N MET A 29 9.19 8.38 0.79
CA MET A 29 9.87 7.17 1.27
C MET A 29 9.94 7.09 2.80
N VAL A 30 10.32 8.17 3.47
CA VAL A 30 10.44 8.19 4.93
C VAL A 30 9.08 7.94 5.56
N LYS A 31 8.03 8.61 5.08
CA LYS A 31 6.68 8.39 5.59
C LYS A 31 6.21 6.96 5.35
N LEU A 32 6.39 6.43 4.14
CA LEU A 32 6.02 5.03 3.88
C LEU A 32 6.76 4.04 4.80
N ALA A 33 8.03 4.30 5.11
CA ALA A 33 8.82 3.46 6.02
C ALA A 33 8.37 3.59 7.48
N GLU A 34 7.99 4.78 7.92
CA GLU A 34 7.45 5.07 9.25
C GLU A 34 6.17 4.27 9.51
N GLU A 35 5.13 4.47 8.69
CA GLU A 35 3.83 3.80 8.90
C GLU A 35 3.96 2.27 8.75
N THR A 36 4.82 1.78 7.86
CA THR A 36 5.09 0.33 7.74
C THR A 36 5.80 -0.22 8.98
N GLY A 37 6.62 0.59 9.63
CA GLY A 37 7.27 0.26 10.90
C GLY A 37 6.27 0.15 12.04
N GLU A 38 5.26 1.01 12.07
CA GLU A 38 4.18 0.99 13.08
C GLU A 38 3.25 -0.21 12.88
N VAL A 39 2.94 -0.59 11.63
CA VAL A 39 2.30 -1.88 11.32
C VAL A 39 3.13 -3.04 11.87
N ALA A 40 4.44 -3.05 11.61
CA ALA A 40 5.33 -4.12 12.10
C ALA A 40 5.36 -4.17 13.63
N GLU A 41 5.37 -3.01 14.28
CA GLU A 41 5.25 -2.89 15.73
C GLU A 41 3.95 -3.52 16.24
N CYS A 42 2.81 -3.18 15.63
CA CYS A 42 1.50 -3.73 15.99
C CYS A 42 1.40 -5.25 15.78
N MET A 43 2.11 -5.81 14.79
CA MET A 43 2.17 -7.26 14.58
C MET A 43 3.00 -8.00 15.62
N VAL A 44 4.00 -7.36 16.22
CA VAL A 44 4.95 -8.00 17.15
C VAL A 44 4.57 -7.78 18.61
N LYS A 45 4.01 -6.61 18.96
CA LYS A 45 3.73 -6.25 20.35
C LYS A 45 2.39 -6.83 20.82
N SER A 46 2.42 -7.55 21.95
CA SER A 46 1.26 -8.26 22.50
C SER A 46 0.17 -7.37 23.12
N HIS A 47 0.45 -6.09 23.36
CA HIS A 47 -0.52 -5.14 23.92
C HIS A 47 -1.31 -4.38 22.87
N LYS A 48 -0.94 -4.53 21.59
CA LYS A 48 -1.60 -3.87 20.47
C LYS A 48 -2.83 -4.68 20.05
N THR A 49 -3.91 -3.97 19.76
CA THR A 49 -5.22 -4.53 19.44
C THR A 49 -5.37 -4.73 17.93
N LYS A 50 -6.46 -5.39 17.51
CA LYS A 50 -6.77 -5.50 16.08
C LYS A 50 -7.20 -4.16 15.50
N GLU A 51 -7.80 -3.33 16.35
CA GLU A 51 -8.19 -1.97 16.07
C GLU A 51 -6.94 -1.12 15.78
N ASP A 52 -5.93 -1.18 16.64
CA ASP A 52 -4.64 -0.48 16.42
C ASP A 52 -4.01 -0.92 15.09
N LEU A 53 -3.97 -2.23 14.82
CA LEU A 53 -3.45 -2.74 13.53
C LEU A 53 -4.26 -2.22 12.34
N GLY A 54 -5.58 -2.07 12.50
CA GLY A 54 -6.46 -1.51 11.48
C GLY A 54 -6.17 -0.04 11.19
N GLU A 55 -5.85 0.74 12.22
CA GLU A 55 -5.44 2.14 12.12
C GLU A 55 -4.10 2.25 11.36
N GLU A 56 -3.06 1.52 11.78
CA GLU A 56 -1.74 1.58 11.12
C GLU A 56 -1.80 1.11 9.64
N LEU A 57 -2.64 0.10 9.34
CA LEU A 57 -2.85 -0.35 7.96
C LEU A 57 -3.57 0.72 7.12
N SER A 58 -4.47 1.48 7.73
CA SER A 58 -5.15 2.60 7.09
C SER A 58 -4.15 3.73 6.78
N ASP A 59 -3.25 4.04 7.72
CA ASP A 59 -2.23 5.08 7.54
C ASP A 59 -1.28 4.74 6.38
N VAL A 60 -0.86 3.47 6.26
CA VAL A 60 -0.12 2.99 5.09
C VAL A 60 -0.91 3.19 3.79
N MET A 61 -2.21 2.88 3.76
CA MET A 61 -3.04 3.05 2.56
C MET A 61 -3.12 4.51 2.14
N VAL A 62 -3.28 5.41 3.11
CA VAL A 62 -3.33 6.85 2.89
C VAL A 62 -2.01 7.37 2.32
N VAL A 63 -0.87 6.96 2.89
CA VAL A 63 0.46 7.33 2.36
C VAL A 63 0.64 6.83 0.93
N VAL A 64 0.25 5.59 0.62
CA VAL A 64 0.30 5.05 -0.74
C VAL A 64 -0.53 5.88 -1.73
N ALA A 65 -1.70 6.34 -1.32
CA ALA A 65 -2.54 7.19 -2.17
C ALA A 65 -1.96 8.59 -2.36
N VAL A 66 -1.37 9.19 -1.33
CA VAL A 66 -0.63 10.46 -1.45
C VAL A 66 0.51 10.32 -2.47
N ILE A 67 1.27 9.23 -2.40
CA ILE A 67 2.36 8.94 -3.36
C ILE A 67 1.80 8.77 -4.78
N ALA A 68 0.73 7.99 -4.93
CA ALA A 68 0.11 7.75 -6.23
C ALA A 68 -0.40 9.04 -6.88
N LEU A 69 -1.12 9.88 -6.11
CA LEU A 69 -1.59 11.18 -6.56
C LEU A 69 -0.44 12.10 -6.98
N ARG A 70 0.62 12.17 -6.17
CA ARG A 70 1.81 12.99 -6.47
C ARG A 70 2.56 12.51 -7.72
N ALA A 71 2.62 11.19 -7.93
CA ALA A 71 3.27 10.58 -9.09
C ALA A 71 2.40 10.58 -10.35
N GLY A 72 1.14 11.03 -10.27
CA GLY A 72 0.19 10.97 -11.39
C GLY A 72 -0.23 9.54 -11.75
N ILE A 73 -0.19 8.62 -10.78
CA ILE A 73 -0.57 7.22 -10.95
C ILE A 73 -2.04 7.06 -10.58
N ASP A 74 -2.85 6.59 -11.54
CA ASP A 74 -4.22 6.19 -11.27
C ASP A 74 -4.26 4.77 -10.69
N LEU A 75 -4.61 4.66 -9.40
CA LEU A 75 -4.74 3.40 -8.70
C LEU A 75 -5.92 2.55 -9.20
N ASN A 76 -7.00 3.18 -9.69
CA ASN A 76 -8.13 2.47 -10.28
C ASN A 76 -7.73 1.74 -11.57
N ASP A 77 -6.73 2.25 -12.30
CA ASP A 77 -6.17 1.59 -13.48
C ASP A 77 -5.02 0.63 -13.14
N ALA A 78 -4.09 1.07 -12.28
CA ALA A 78 -2.87 0.32 -11.95
C ALA A 78 -3.16 -0.97 -11.17
N HIS A 79 -4.07 -0.93 -10.20
CA HIS A 79 -4.36 -2.09 -9.34
C HIS A 79 -4.98 -3.26 -10.12
N PRO A 80 -6.07 -3.08 -10.90
CA PRO A 80 -6.65 -4.18 -11.69
C PRO A 80 -5.68 -4.77 -12.70
N LYS A 81 -4.87 -3.92 -13.38
CA LYS A 81 -3.83 -4.37 -14.31
C LYS A 81 -2.79 -5.26 -13.62
N LYS A 82 -2.36 -4.91 -12.41
CA LYS A 82 -1.43 -5.73 -11.61
C LYS A 82 -2.09 -7.05 -11.18
N GLN A 83 -3.35 -7.02 -10.75
CA GLN A 83 -4.07 -8.22 -10.33
C GLN A 83 -4.26 -9.21 -11.48
N ALA A 84 -4.67 -8.75 -12.66
CA ALA A 84 -4.77 -9.60 -13.85
C ALA A 84 -3.44 -10.29 -14.18
N LYS A 85 -2.32 -9.56 -14.11
CA LYS A 85 -0.97 -10.13 -14.29
C LYS A 85 -0.61 -11.15 -13.20
N ARG A 86 -1.00 -10.92 -11.94
CA ARG A 86 -0.78 -11.86 -10.83
C ARG A 86 -1.54 -13.17 -11.06
N VAL A 87 -2.83 -13.09 -11.42
CA VAL A 87 -3.66 -14.26 -11.75
C VAL A 87 -3.08 -15.04 -12.92
N GLN A 88 -2.67 -14.38 -14.01
CA GLN A 88 -2.04 -15.05 -15.15
C GLN A 88 -0.73 -15.75 -14.79
N LYS A 89 0.12 -15.12 -13.97
CA LYS A 89 1.34 -15.75 -13.46
C LYS A 89 1.03 -16.98 -12.61
N LEU A 90 0.01 -16.91 -11.78
CA LEU A 90 -0.45 -18.00 -10.94
C LEU A 90 -0.97 -19.18 -11.79
N LEU A 91 -1.83 -18.92 -12.78
CA LEU A 91 -2.34 -19.93 -13.72
C LEU A 91 -1.22 -20.61 -14.51
N LYS A 92 -0.22 -19.85 -14.98
CA LYS A 92 0.95 -20.44 -15.68
C LYS A 92 1.78 -21.35 -14.77
N ARG A 93 1.90 -21.03 -13.48
CA ARG A 93 2.57 -21.89 -12.50
C ARG A 93 1.79 -23.19 -12.29
N PHE A 94 0.48 -23.11 -12.13
CA PHE A 94 -0.39 -24.29 -12.00
C PHE A 94 -0.32 -25.21 -13.22
N HIS A 95 -0.40 -24.66 -14.44
CA HIS A 95 -0.32 -25.46 -15.67
C HIS A 95 1.07 -26.03 -15.97
N SER A 96 2.14 -25.49 -15.38
CA SER A 96 3.52 -25.98 -15.58
C SER A 96 3.94 -27.06 -14.59
N GLY A 97 3.03 -27.56 -13.73
CA GLY A 97 3.32 -28.62 -12.76
C GLY A 97 4.30 -28.22 -11.66
N LYS A 98 4.76 -26.96 -11.65
CA LYS A 98 5.48 -26.37 -10.53
C LYS A 98 4.45 -26.10 -9.45
N GLN A 99 4.17 -27.11 -8.61
CA GLN A 99 3.56 -26.86 -7.31
C GLN A 99 4.33 -25.70 -6.68
N THR A 100 3.62 -24.61 -6.42
CA THR A 100 4.15 -23.60 -5.52
C THR A 100 4.21 -24.28 -4.17
N ASP A 101 5.39 -24.79 -3.84
CA ASP A 101 5.78 -25.08 -2.48
C ASP A 101 5.24 -23.95 -1.58
N PRO A 102 4.42 -24.23 -0.56
CA PRO A 102 3.78 -23.21 0.27
C PRO A 102 4.78 -22.24 0.92
N ASP A 103 6.07 -22.59 0.97
CA ASP A 103 7.16 -21.75 1.48
C ASP A 103 7.77 -20.79 0.45
N ILE A 104 7.40 -20.88 -0.84
CA ILE A 104 7.82 -19.88 -1.83
C ILE A 104 6.99 -18.62 -1.58
N LYS A 105 7.53 -17.71 -0.77
CA LYS A 105 7.01 -16.37 -0.54
C LYS A 105 6.54 -15.77 -1.85
N VAL A 106 5.21 -15.67 -1.99
CA VAL A 106 4.60 -14.90 -3.06
C VAL A 106 5.08 -13.47 -2.84
N SER A 107 6.03 -13.02 -3.66
CA SER A 107 6.44 -11.62 -3.64
C SER A 107 5.23 -10.79 -4.09
N LEU A 108 4.59 -10.18 -3.10
CA LEU A 108 3.54 -9.18 -3.29
C LEU A 108 4.11 -8.00 -4.07
#